data_AF-R9PMB1-F1
#
_entry.id   AF-R9PMB1-F1
#
_cell.length_a   1.000
_cell.length_b   1.000
_cell.length_c   1.000
_cell.angle_alpha   90.00
_cell.angle_beta   90.00
_cell.angle_gamma   90.00
#
_symmetry.space_group_name_H-M   'P 1'
#
loop_
_entity.id
_entity.type
_entity.pdbx_description
1 polymer ?
#
loop_
_entity_poly.entity_id
_entity_poly.type
_entity_poly.pdbx_seq_one_letter_code
_entity_poly.pdbx_strand_id
1 'polypeptide(L)'
;MPISIKDGIVNEKWVLPYDGEKITLDIQNTVHPHTLKISNQNGFDGNNPWDIFFRVLNEIVWFHGVKVSNIHGLYSEYCASMNFVPSDDSYAIHMNHFEQRVFTDAQHLALGFFREGTSSGSTYYEFLCYAKILEIPFKNGKTKGTWIEQQIPTLENELARALRDRKPLFLNGKKLEDWLREDGRNALSHANIQSKQTVRDPNSYRDWDEIKWGNTVMRELALRAIRTLGVE
;
A
#
# COMPACT_ATOMS: atom_id res chain seq x y z
N MET A 1 17.82 -21.93 3.98
CA MET A 1 19.04 -21.26 4.52
C MET A 1 18.55 -20.18 5.47
N PRO A 2 19.12 -20.00 6.68
CA PRO A 2 18.68 -18.95 7.59
C PRO A 2 19.22 -17.63 7.04
N ILE A 3 18.34 -16.89 6.40
CA ILE A 3 18.65 -15.65 5.71
C ILE A 3 18.07 -14.55 6.61
N SER A 4 18.92 -14.07 7.52
CA SER A 4 18.64 -13.01 8.47
C SER A 4 19.67 -11.92 8.21
N ILE A 5 19.23 -10.67 8.04
CA ILE A 5 20.16 -9.56 7.74
C ILE A 5 20.99 -9.23 8.98
N LYS A 6 20.46 -9.46 10.18
CA LYS A 6 21.25 -9.51 11.43
C LYS A 6 22.40 -10.52 11.38
N ASP A 7 22.29 -11.58 10.59
CA ASP A 7 23.27 -12.67 10.49
C ASP A 7 24.01 -12.72 9.14
N GLY A 8 23.85 -11.72 8.26
CA GLY A 8 24.79 -11.47 7.16
C GLY A 8 24.32 -11.78 5.73
N ILE A 9 23.18 -11.25 5.28
CA ILE A 9 23.04 -11.00 3.84
C ILE A 9 23.88 -9.76 3.51
N VAL A 10 25.01 -9.99 2.88
CA VAL A 10 25.93 -8.94 2.44
C VAL A 10 26.11 -9.03 0.94
N ASN A 11 25.61 -8.02 0.22
CA ASN A 11 25.96 -7.72 -1.17
C ASN A 11 25.49 -8.77 -2.19
N GLU A 12 24.23 -9.19 -2.07
CA GLU A 12 23.61 -10.09 -3.04
C GLU A 12 23.07 -9.32 -4.25
N LYS A 13 23.22 -9.92 -5.43
CA LYS A 13 22.83 -9.32 -6.70
C LYS A 13 22.02 -10.29 -7.54
N TRP A 14 20.90 -9.79 -8.07
CA TRP A 14 20.03 -10.55 -8.96
C TRP A 14 19.77 -9.75 -10.23
N VAL A 15 19.88 -10.42 -11.36
CA VAL A 15 19.61 -9.83 -12.68
C VAL A 15 18.32 -10.43 -13.20
N LEU A 16 17.33 -9.59 -13.49
CA LEU A 16 16.01 -10.03 -13.97
C LEU A 16 15.40 -9.04 -14.97
N PRO A 17 14.48 -9.50 -15.83
CA PRO A 17 13.63 -8.61 -16.60
C PRO A 17 12.59 -7.93 -15.70
N TYR A 18 12.39 -6.62 -15.87
CA TYR A 18 11.34 -5.87 -15.18
C TYR A 18 10.91 -4.66 -16.02
N ASP A 19 9.61 -4.50 -16.28
CA ASP A 19 9.05 -3.42 -17.12
C ASP A 19 9.70 -3.28 -18.50
N GLY A 20 10.10 -4.40 -19.10
CA GLY A 20 10.81 -4.44 -20.38
C GLY A 20 12.31 -4.14 -20.28
N GLU A 21 12.81 -3.78 -19.09
CA GLU A 21 14.22 -3.50 -18.81
C GLU A 21 14.93 -4.74 -18.27
N LYS A 22 16.25 -4.81 -18.47
CA LYS A 22 17.10 -5.79 -17.78
C LYS A 22 17.76 -5.11 -16.59
N ILE A 23 17.19 -5.31 -15.40
CA ILE A 23 17.65 -4.65 -14.19
C ILE A 23 18.55 -5.56 -13.34
N THR A 24 19.44 -4.94 -12.57
CA THR A 24 20.16 -5.57 -11.47
C THR A 24 19.62 -5.04 -10.15
N LEU A 25 19.05 -5.92 -9.32
CA LEU A 25 18.72 -5.68 -7.92
C LEU A 25 19.94 -6.01 -7.07
N ASP A 26 20.37 -5.08 -6.23
CA ASP A 26 21.54 -5.22 -5.36
C ASP A 26 21.14 -4.85 -3.93
N ILE A 27 21.20 -5.81 -3.01
CA ILE A 27 20.98 -5.56 -1.58
C ILE A 27 22.33 -5.36 -0.91
N GLN A 28 22.54 -4.14 -0.41
CA GLN A 28 23.78 -3.75 0.25
C GLN A 28 23.55 -3.57 1.75
N ASN A 29 24.55 -4.01 2.53
CA ASN A 29 24.62 -3.69 3.95
C ASN A 29 25.36 -2.35 4.10
N THR A 30 24.63 -1.29 4.42
CA THR A 30 25.20 0.05 4.59
C THR A 30 24.99 0.54 6.03
N VAL A 31 25.30 1.80 6.29
CA VAL A 31 25.09 2.43 7.61
C VAL A 31 23.60 2.50 7.98
N HIS A 32 22.71 2.39 6.99
CA HIS A 32 21.26 2.29 7.20
C HIS A 32 20.81 0.83 7.17
N PRO A 33 19.68 0.48 7.84
CA PRO A 33 19.28 -0.90 8.07
C PRO A 33 19.27 -1.74 6.79
N HIS A 34 18.82 -1.16 5.67
CA HIS A 34 18.79 -1.83 4.37
C HIS A 34 18.96 -0.84 3.23
N THR A 35 19.71 -1.23 2.20
CA THR A 35 19.79 -0.53 0.92
C THR A 35 19.39 -1.49 -0.21
N LEU A 36 18.41 -1.11 -1.02
CA LEU A 36 18.14 -1.74 -2.30
C LEU A 36 18.59 -0.79 -3.42
N LYS A 37 19.44 -1.30 -4.30
CA LYS A 37 19.88 -0.60 -5.49
C LYS A 37 19.32 -1.29 -6.73
N ILE A 38 18.79 -0.50 -7.64
CA ILE A 38 18.39 -0.93 -8.97
C ILE A 38 19.29 -0.23 -9.97
N SER A 39 19.85 -1.00 -10.90
CA SER A 39 20.69 -0.45 -11.97
C SER A 39 20.46 -1.15 -13.30
N ASN A 40 20.59 -0.40 -14.39
CA ASN A 40 20.65 -0.92 -15.75
C ASN A 40 21.86 -0.32 -16.45
N GLN A 41 22.80 -1.16 -16.86
CA GLN A 41 24.05 -0.72 -17.51
C GLN A 41 23.81 -0.05 -18.87
N ASN A 42 22.69 -0.35 -19.52
CA ASN A 42 22.33 0.21 -20.82
C ASN A 42 21.51 1.51 -20.71
N GLY A 43 21.24 2.00 -19.49
CA GLY A 43 20.24 3.04 -19.26
C GLY A 43 18.82 2.47 -19.15
N PHE A 44 17.83 3.32 -18.91
CA PHE A 44 16.44 2.91 -18.66
C PHE A 44 15.47 3.30 -19.80
N ASP A 45 15.96 3.48 -21.04
CA ASP A 45 15.16 3.74 -22.25
C ASP A 45 13.96 4.71 -22.10
N GLY A 46 14.12 5.77 -21.29
CA GLY A 46 13.09 6.79 -21.01
C GLY A 46 12.27 6.58 -19.74
N ASN A 47 12.38 5.41 -19.09
CA ASN A 47 11.87 5.17 -17.75
C ASN A 47 12.76 5.84 -16.69
N ASN A 48 12.14 6.37 -15.63
CA ASN A 48 12.89 6.84 -14.48
C ASN A 48 13.30 5.64 -13.61
N PRO A 49 14.58 5.46 -13.23
CA PRO A 49 14.98 4.36 -12.35
C PRO A 49 14.21 4.33 -11.01
N TRP A 50 13.71 5.48 -10.55
CA TRP A 50 12.85 5.55 -9.37
C TRP A 50 11.48 4.88 -9.56
N ASP A 51 10.91 4.95 -10.77
CA ASP A 51 9.60 4.36 -11.03
C ASP A 51 9.69 2.84 -10.90
N ILE A 52 10.71 2.24 -11.49
CA ILE A 52 11.00 0.80 -11.37
C ILE A 52 11.26 0.43 -9.91
N PHE A 53 12.04 1.24 -9.20
CA PHE A 53 12.29 1.03 -7.77
C PHE A 53 11.00 0.98 -6.96
N PHE A 54 10.11 1.96 -7.14
CA PHE A 54 8.86 1.99 -6.43
C PHE A 54 7.95 0.82 -6.80
N ARG A 55 7.93 0.38 -8.06
CA ARG A 55 7.14 -0.79 -8.50
C ARG A 55 7.66 -2.09 -7.90
N VAL A 56 8.99 -2.29 -7.84
CA VAL A 56 9.60 -3.42 -7.13
C VAL A 56 9.23 -3.40 -5.65
N LEU A 57 9.35 -2.26 -4.97
CA LEU A 57 8.92 -2.15 -3.57
C LEU A 57 7.43 -2.43 -3.37
N ASN A 58 6.57 -1.98 -4.29
CA ASN A 58 5.14 -2.23 -4.23
C ASN A 58 4.82 -3.74 -4.22
N GLU A 59 5.48 -4.49 -5.09
CA GLU A 59 5.35 -5.95 -5.16
C GLU A 59 5.89 -6.62 -3.90
N ILE A 60 7.01 -6.14 -3.35
CA ILE A 60 7.55 -6.65 -2.08
C ILE A 60 6.54 -6.48 -0.94
N VAL A 61 5.95 -5.29 -0.82
CA VAL A 61 4.96 -5.01 0.21
C VAL A 61 3.71 -5.88 0.04
N TRP A 62 3.26 -6.07 -1.20
CA TRP A 62 2.07 -6.85 -1.51
C TRP A 62 2.28 -8.36 -1.30
N PHE A 63 3.25 -8.96 -2.01
CA PHE A 63 3.42 -10.41 -2.05
C PHE A 63 4.13 -11.00 -0.83
N HIS A 64 4.88 -10.17 -0.09
CA HIS A 64 5.67 -10.64 1.05
C HIS A 64 5.23 -10.00 2.37
N GLY A 65 4.21 -9.13 2.37
CA GLY A 65 3.65 -8.55 3.58
C GLY A 65 4.62 -7.64 4.35
N VAL A 66 5.66 -7.15 3.68
CA VAL A 66 6.69 -6.28 4.26
C VAL A 66 6.17 -4.84 4.27
N LYS A 67 6.35 -4.11 5.37
CA LYS A 67 6.11 -2.66 5.40
C LYS A 67 7.42 -1.93 5.20
N VAL A 68 7.42 -0.80 4.49
CA VAL A 68 8.66 -0.04 4.20
C VAL A 68 8.55 1.41 4.66
N SER A 69 9.47 1.87 5.49
CA SER A 69 9.48 3.23 6.05
C SER A 69 10.84 3.91 5.85
N ASN A 70 10.91 5.22 6.14
CA ASN A 70 12.14 6.01 6.02
C ASN A 70 12.82 5.87 4.65
N ILE A 71 12.02 5.94 3.58
CA ILE A 71 12.52 5.77 2.24
C ILE A 71 13.33 7.03 1.85
N HIS A 72 14.63 6.88 1.66
CA HIS A 72 15.53 7.96 1.24
C HIS A 72 16.57 7.41 0.27
N GLY A 73 17.07 8.22 -0.66
CA GLY A 73 17.91 7.66 -1.70
C GLY A 73 18.78 8.64 -2.46
N LEU A 74 19.58 8.05 -3.33
CA LEU A 74 20.48 8.71 -4.27
C LEU A 74 20.18 8.17 -5.67
N TYR A 75 20.37 9.01 -6.69
CA TYR A 75 20.12 8.61 -8.08
C TYR A 75 21.22 9.08 -9.02
N SER A 76 21.33 8.36 -10.12
CA SER A 76 22.04 8.76 -11.33
C SER A 76 21.26 8.26 -12.55
N GLU A 77 21.72 8.59 -13.76
CA GLU A 77 21.09 8.17 -15.02
C GLU A 77 20.94 6.64 -15.17
N TYR A 78 21.80 5.86 -14.51
CA TYR A 78 21.88 4.40 -14.66
C TYR A 78 21.48 3.63 -13.40
N CYS A 79 21.14 4.32 -12.30
CA CYS A 79 20.74 3.65 -11.08
C CYS A 79 19.91 4.51 -10.12
N ALA A 80 19.03 3.86 -9.39
CA ALA A 80 18.42 4.37 -8.17
C ALA A 80 18.90 3.50 -7.00
N SER A 81 19.22 4.13 -5.86
CA SER A 81 19.58 3.42 -4.63
C SER A 81 18.81 4.02 -3.48
N MET A 82 18.03 3.18 -2.80
CA MET A 82 17.19 3.62 -1.71
C MET A 82 17.48 2.83 -0.45
N ASN A 83 17.66 3.59 0.61
CA ASN A 83 17.68 3.10 1.96
C ASN A 83 16.25 3.13 2.50
N PHE A 84 15.85 2.07 3.16
CA PHE A 84 14.54 1.96 3.78
C PHE A 84 14.61 1.06 5.01
N VAL A 85 13.58 1.14 5.84
CA VAL A 85 13.40 0.30 7.02
C VAL A 85 12.21 -0.62 6.77
N PRO A 86 12.44 -1.92 6.51
CA PRO A 86 11.41 -2.93 6.40
C PRO A 86 10.86 -3.27 7.79
N SER A 87 9.67 -3.85 7.84
CA SER A 87 9.12 -4.40 9.08
C SER A 87 9.75 -5.75 9.49
N ASP A 88 10.36 -6.46 8.53
CA ASP A 88 11.00 -7.76 8.71
C ASP A 88 12.10 -7.94 7.63
N ASP A 89 13.22 -8.53 8.02
CA ASP A 89 14.41 -8.79 7.20
C ASP A 89 14.18 -9.92 6.17
N SER A 90 13.09 -10.69 6.30
CA SER A 90 12.72 -11.76 5.37
C SER A 90 12.53 -11.30 3.92
N TYR A 91 12.29 -9.99 3.68
CA TYR A 91 12.15 -9.42 2.33
C TYR A 91 13.33 -9.76 1.40
N ALA A 92 14.54 -9.89 1.95
CA ALA A 92 15.72 -10.20 1.17
C ALA A 92 15.77 -11.67 0.72
N ILE A 93 15.18 -12.61 1.48
CA ILE A 93 14.97 -14.00 1.04
C ILE A 93 14.17 -14.02 -0.25
N HIS A 94 13.13 -13.20 -0.26
CA HIS A 94 12.16 -13.16 -1.34
C HIS A 94 12.77 -12.60 -2.63
N MET A 95 13.86 -11.83 -2.56
CA MET A 95 14.56 -11.31 -3.74
C MET A 95 15.18 -12.40 -4.61
N ASN A 96 15.61 -13.52 -4.03
CA ASN A 96 16.20 -14.62 -4.80
C ASN A 96 15.20 -15.31 -5.74
N HIS A 97 13.91 -15.12 -5.50
CA HIS A 97 12.82 -15.65 -6.31
C HIS A 97 11.90 -14.54 -6.81
N PHE A 98 12.40 -13.31 -6.83
CA PHE A 98 11.62 -12.17 -7.26
C PHE A 98 11.45 -12.20 -8.77
N GLU A 99 10.20 -12.20 -9.18
CA GLU A 99 9.75 -12.10 -10.55
C GLU A 99 8.64 -11.07 -10.60
N GLN A 100 8.62 -10.24 -11.64
CA GLN A 100 7.53 -9.29 -11.85
C GLN A 100 6.22 -10.05 -12.03
N ARG A 101 5.20 -9.68 -11.26
CA ARG A 101 3.84 -10.22 -11.36
C ARG A 101 2.81 -9.16 -11.75
N VAL A 102 3.23 -7.90 -11.76
CA VAL A 102 2.37 -6.73 -11.96
C VAL A 102 2.83 -6.01 -13.20
N PHE A 103 1.94 -5.79 -14.17
CA PHE A 103 2.33 -5.34 -15.51
C PHE A 103 1.53 -4.16 -16.04
N THR A 104 0.36 -3.88 -15.48
CA THR A 104 -0.49 -2.78 -15.96
C THR A 104 -0.41 -1.56 -15.06
N ASP A 105 -0.57 -0.37 -15.64
CA ASP A 105 -0.59 0.90 -14.90
C ASP A 105 -1.60 0.89 -13.76
N ALA A 106 -2.78 0.30 -13.98
CA ALA A 106 -3.82 0.20 -12.96
C ALA A 106 -3.37 -0.65 -11.76
N GLN A 107 -2.69 -1.78 -12.01
CA GLN A 107 -2.17 -2.62 -10.94
C GLN A 107 -1.00 -1.94 -10.21
N HIS A 108 -0.05 -1.33 -10.93
CA HIS A 108 1.05 -0.58 -10.33
C HIS A 108 0.54 0.58 -9.45
N LEU A 109 -0.46 1.32 -9.94
CA LEU A 109 -1.09 2.40 -9.20
C LEU A 109 -1.77 1.88 -7.92
N ALA A 110 -2.48 0.75 -8.02
CA ALA A 110 -3.17 0.15 -6.88
C ALA A 110 -2.18 -0.33 -5.81
N LEU A 111 -1.10 -1.02 -6.21
CA LEU A 111 -0.07 -1.44 -5.26
C LEU A 111 0.75 -0.26 -4.71
N GLY A 112 0.93 0.81 -5.48
CA GLY A 112 1.53 2.06 -5.02
C GLY A 112 0.74 2.67 -3.86
N PHE A 113 -0.57 2.86 -4.03
CA PHE A 113 -1.42 3.31 -2.93
C PHE A 113 -1.45 2.31 -1.77
N PHE A 114 -1.39 1.00 -2.04
CA PHE A 114 -1.38 0.00 -0.99
C PHE A 114 -0.13 0.09 -0.12
N ARG A 115 1.05 0.26 -0.75
CA ARG A 115 2.32 0.49 -0.06
C ARG A 115 2.27 1.74 0.82
N GLU A 116 1.82 2.86 0.25
CA GLU A 116 1.67 4.14 0.97
C GLU A 116 0.73 4.00 2.17
N GLY A 117 -0.44 3.39 1.97
CA GLY A 117 -1.40 3.19 3.04
C GLY A 117 -0.85 2.29 4.16
N THR A 118 -0.24 1.17 3.78
CA THR A 118 0.27 0.17 4.73
C THR A 118 1.50 0.65 5.50
N SER A 119 2.34 1.47 4.88
CA SER A 119 3.68 1.78 5.40
C SER A 119 3.85 3.21 5.92
N SER A 120 2.88 4.11 5.69
CA SER A 120 2.96 5.50 6.16
C SER A 120 2.93 5.67 7.68
N GLY A 121 2.32 4.72 8.41
CA GLY A 121 2.06 4.85 9.85
C GLY A 121 0.98 5.87 10.22
N SER A 122 0.38 6.56 9.24
CA SER A 122 -0.68 7.54 9.46
C SER A 122 -2.06 6.93 9.23
N THR A 123 -2.87 6.86 10.29
CA THR A 123 -4.25 6.36 10.25
C THR A 123 -5.12 7.06 9.20
N TYR A 124 -4.97 8.38 9.07
CA TYR A 124 -5.77 9.20 8.15
C TYR A 124 -5.34 8.99 6.69
N TYR A 125 -4.03 8.96 6.45
CA TYR A 125 -3.49 8.75 5.11
C TYR A 125 -3.73 7.32 4.62
N GLU A 126 -3.62 6.33 5.51
CA GLU A 126 -3.99 4.94 5.27
C GLU A 126 -5.43 4.82 4.73
N PHE A 127 -6.39 5.48 5.40
CA PHE A 127 -7.79 5.48 4.96
C PHE A 127 -7.93 6.05 3.54
N LEU A 128 -7.27 7.18 3.26
CA LEU A 128 -7.31 7.84 1.96
C LEU A 128 -6.70 6.98 0.85
N CYS A 129 -5.56 6.34 1.12
CA CYS A 129 -4.92 5.40 0.20
C CYS A 129 -5.84 4.22 -0.15
N TYR A 130 -6.45 3.58 0.85
CA TYR A 130 -7.40 2.50 0.60
C TYR A 130 -8.64 2.97 -0.17
N ALA A 131 -9.17 4.16 0.15
CA ALA A 131 -10.27 4.75 -0.60
C ALA A 131 -9.92 5.05 -2.06
N LYS A 132 -8.66 5.39 -2.35
CA LYS A 132 -8.14 5.61 -3.71
C LYS A 132 -8.00 4.32 -4.50
N ILE A 133 -7.57 3.23 -3.87
CA ILE A 133 -7.52 1.90 -4.50
C ILE A 133 -8.90 1.51 -5.04
N LEU A 134 -9.97 1.77 -4.27
CA LEU A 134 -11.35 1.50 -4.71
C LEU A 134 -11.80 2.33 -5.91
N GLU A 135 -11.13 3.43 -6.27
CA GLU A 135 -11.48 4.23 -7.46
C GLU A 135 -10.90 3.66 -8.75
N ILE A 136 -9.88 2.79 -8.65
CA ILE A 136 -9.15 2.28 -9.81
C ILE A 136 -10.02 1.33 -10.65
N PRO A 137 -10.57 0.24 -10.11
CA PRO A 137 -11.49 -0.62 -10.84
C PRO A 137 -12.90 -0.01 -10.99
N PHE A 138 -13.27 0.96 -10.14
CA PHE A 138 -14.64 1.51 -10.09
C PHE A 138 -14.68 3.01 -10.35
N LYS A 139 -14.63 3.38 -11.64
CA LYS A 139 -14.70 4.78 -12.10
C LYS A 139 -16.02 5.49 -11.73
N ASN A 140 -17.11 4.72 -11.57
CA ASN A 140 -18.43 5.24 -11.23
C ASN A 140 -18.72 5.07 -9.73
N GLY A 141 -19.07 6.17 -9.05
CA GLY A 141 -19.41 6.18 -7.63
C GLY A 141 -20.59 5.27 -7.25
N LYS A 142 -21.59 5.12 -8.12
CA LYS A 142 -22.73 4.21 -7.92
C LYS A 142 -22.28 2.75 -7.97
N THR A 143 -21.53 2.36 -9.00
CA THR A 143 -21.00 1.00 -9.14
C THR A 143 -20.10 0.64 -7.97
N LYS A 144 -19.23 1.57 -7.55
CA LYS A 144 -18.40 1.42 -6.36
C LYS A 144 -19.23 1.22 -5.09
N GLY A 145 -20.27 2.04 -4.89
CA GLY A 145 -21.16 1.94 -3.73
C GLY A 145 -21.86 0.59 -3.66
N THR A 146 -22.49 0.15 -4.76
CA THR A 146 -23.14 -1.16 -4.85
C THR A 146 -22.16 -2.30 -4.62
N TRP A 147 -20.93 -2.21 -5.13
CA TRP A 147 -19.91 -3.21 -4.88
C TRP A 147 -19.52 -3.27 -3.39
N ILE A 148 -19.31 -2.12 -2.72
CA ILE A 148 -19.01 -2.07 -1.29
C ILE A 148 -20.14 -2.72 -0.47
N GLU A 149 -21.40 -2.39 -0.76
CA GLU A 149 -22.58 -2.97 -0.11
C GLU A 149 -22.61 -4.50 -0.22
N GLN A 150 -22.21 -5.04 -1.38
CA GLN A 150 -22.12 -6.48 -1.60
C GLN A 150 -20.94 -7.14 -0.87
N GLN A 151 -19.83 -6.43 -0.71
CA GLN A 151 -18.64 -6.99 -0.06
C GLN A 151 -18.74 -7.00 1.47
N ILE A 152 -19.34 -5.98 2.10
CA ILE A 152 -19.42 -5.84 3.57
C ILE A 152 -19.96 -7.11 4.27
N PRO A 153 -21.04 -7.77 3.81
CA PRO A 153 -21.54 -8.99 4.45
C PRO A 153 -20.53 -10.14 4.45
N THR A 154 -19.59 -10.14 3.51
CA THR A 154 -18.66 -11.25 3.25
C THR A 154 -17.26 -11.00 3.79
N LEU A 155 -17.04 -9.95 4.60
CA LEU A 155 -15.74 -9.65 5.22
C LEU A 155 -15.20 -10.87 5.99
N GLU A 156 -13.91 -11.17 5.82
CA GLU A 156 -13.19 -12.31 6.38
C GLU A 156 -12.32 -11.90 7.57
N ASN A 157 -11.77 -10.68 7.56
CA ASN A 157 -10.90 -10.22 8.63
C ASN A 157 -11.70 -10.08 9.94
N GLU A 158 -11.18 -10.66 11.02
CA GLU A 158 -11.89 -10.70 12.31
C GLU A 158 -12.23 -9.31 12.85
N LEU A 159 -11.30 -8.35 12.74
CA LEU A 159 -11.50 -6.98 13.18
C LEU A 159 -12.50 -6.25 12.29
N ALA A 160 -12.45 -6.48 10.97
CA ALA A 160 -13.40 -5.91 10.02
C ALA A 160 -14.83 -6.44 10.27
N ARG A 161 -14.99 -7.74 10.53
CA ARG A 161 -16.28 -8.35 10.93
C ARG A 161 -16.76 -7.78 12.26
N ALA A 162 -15.88 -7.71 13.26
CA ALA A 162 -16.23 -7.16 14.57
C ALA A 162 -16.70 -5.70 14.44
N LEU A 163 -16.05 -4.90 13.59
CA LEU A 163 -16.51 -3.56 13.29
C LEU A 163 -17.87 -3.58 12.60
N ARG A 164 -18.03 -4.34 11.52
CA ARG A 164 -19.32 -4.47 10.82
C ARG A 164 -20.48 -4.81 11.75
N ASP A 165 -20.28 -5.75 12.66
CA ASP A 165 -21.36 -6.25 13.53
C ASP A 165 -21.66 -5.29 14.68
N ARG A 166 -20.64 -4.59 15.21
CA ARG A 166 -20.81 -3.69 16.36
C ARG A 166 -21.16 -2.27 15.96
N LYS A 167 -20.57 -1.76 14.88
CA LYS A 167 -20.62 -0.34 14.50
C LYS A 167 -22.05 0.17 14.27
N PRO A 168 -23.03 -0.58 13.71
CA PRO A 168 -24.42 -0.13 13.63
C PRO A 168 -25.03 0.26 14.98
N LEU A 169 -24.62 -0.40 16.07
CA LEU A 169 -25.05 -0.07 17.44
C LEU A 169 -24.46 1.26 17.93
N PHE A 170 -23.24 1.59 17.48
CA PHE A 170 -22.52 2.81 17.86
C PHE A 170 -22.77 4.01 16.92
N LEU A 171 -23.36 3.78 15.75
CA LEU A 171 -23.67 4.81 14.75
C LEU A 171 -25.16 5.19 14.73
N ASN A 172 -25.90 4.99 15.82
CA ASN A 172 -27.35 5.26 15.87
C ASN A 172 -28.12 4.58 14.71
N GLY A 173 -27.72 3.37 14.32
CA GLY A 173 -28.36 2.62 13.23
C GLY A 173 -27.92 2.98 11.81
N LYS A 174 -26.94 3.89 11.63
CA LYS A 174 -26.34 4.14 10.31
C LYS A 174 -25.62 2.88 9.81
N LYS A 175 -25.82 2.56 8.53
CA LYS A 175 -25.14 1.43 7.90
C LYS A 175 -23.65 1.72 7.71
N LEU A 176 -22.83 0.66 7.69
CA LEU A 176 -21.38 0.80 7.62
C LEU A 176 -20.93 1.43 6.29
N GLU A 177 -21.52 1.04 5.17
CA GLU A 177 -21.26 1.60 3.84
C GLU A 177 -21.48 3.12 3.80
N ASP A 178 -22.55 3.60 4.44
CA ASP A 178 -22.88 5.01 4.51
C ASP A 178 -21.88 5.76 5.38
N TRP A 179 -21.46 5.15 6.50
CA TRP A 179 -20.43 5.71 7.35
C TRP A 179 -19.08 5.82 6.62
N LEU A 180 -18.64 4.76 5.93
CA LEU A 180 -17.39 4.76 5.17
C LEU A 180 -17.38 5.86 4.10
N ARG A 181 -18.52 6.09 3.45
CA ARG A 181 -18.68 7.13 2.42
C ARG A 181 -18.73 8.54 3.01
N GLU A 182 -19.60 8.76 4.00
CA GLU A 182 -19.94 10.11 4.47
C GLU A 182 -19.05 10.59 5.63
N ASP A 183 -18.83 9.73 6.63
CA ASP A 183 -18.15 10.11 7.88
C ASP A 183 -16.69 9.69 7.92
N GLY A 184 -16.30 8.77 7.02
CA GLY A 184 -14.91 8.41 6.74
C GLY A 184 -14.39 9.25 5.59
N ARG A 185 -14.64 8.81 4.35
CA ARG A 185 -14.05 9.41 3.15
C ARG A 185 -14.38 10.89 3.00
N ASN A 186 -15.66 11.29 2.97
CA ASN A 186 -16.01 12.68 2.70
C ASN A 186 -15.50 13.62 3.81
N ALA A 187 -15.57 13.18 5.08
CA ALA A 187 -15.05 13.91 6.23
C ALA A 187 -13.51 14.03 6.27
N LEU A 188 -12.79 13.32 5.40
CA LEU A 188 -11.34 13.38 5.26
C LEU A 188 -10.89 14.06 3.96
N SER A 189 -11.48 13.67 2.82
CA SER A 189 -11.01 14.07 1.49
C SER A 189 -11.73 15.28 0.91
N HIS A 190 -12.91 15.61 1.43
CA HIS A 190 -13.77 16.67 0.91
C HIS A 190 -14.25 17.62 2.01
N ALA A 191 -13.68 17.51 3.20
CA ALA A 191 -14.05 18.31 4.35
C ALA A 191 -13.70 19.78 4.10
N ASN A 192 -14.72 20.60 3.91
CA ASN A 192 -14.54 22.04 3.91
C ASN A 192 -14.68 22.54 5.36
N ILE A 193 -13.58 23.02 5.94
CA ILE A 193 -13.50 23.57 7.31
C ILE A 193 -14.50 24.71 7.53
N GLN A 194 -14.87 25.44 6.48
CA GLN A 194 -15.84 26.55 6.54
C GLN A 194 -17.30 26.10 6.36
N SER A 195 -17.53 24.82 6.07
CA SER A 195 -18.87 24.26 5.89
C SER A 195 -19.36 23.54 7.15
N LYS A 196 -20.67 23.25 7.22
CA LYS A 196 -21.25 22.41 8.28
C LYS A 196 -20.93 20.91 8.15
N GLN A 197 -20.04 20.53 7.23
CA GLN A 197 -19.67 19.13 7.05
C GLN A 197 -18.83 18.65 8.23
N THR A 198 -18.99 17.37 8.58
CA THR A 198 -18.15 16.73 9.59
C THR A 198 -16.69 16.75 9.12
N VAL A 199 -15.81 17.31 9.94
CA VAL A 199 -14.35 17.23 9.79
C VAL A 199 -13.86 16.27 10.87
N ARG A 200 -13.02 15.30 10.51
CA ARG A 200 -12.36 14.44 11.50
C ARG A 200 -11.10 15.13 12.00
N ASP A 201 -11.06 15.44 13.28
CA ASP A 201 -9.93 16.15 13.90
C ASP A 201 -8.82 15.16 14.28
N PRO A 202 -7.60 15.26 13.72
CA PRO A 202 -6.48 14.39 14.10
C PRO A 202 -6.02 14.58 15.56
N ASN A 203 -6.43 15.64 16.24
CA ASN A 203 -6.20 15.83 17.68
C ASN A 203 -7.26 15.15 18.56
N SER A 204 -8.37 14.68 17.97
CA SER A 204 -9.42 13.95 18.68
C SER A 204 -9.11 12.46 18.68
N TYR A 205 -8.83 11.90 19.87
CA TYR A 205 -8.63 10.45 20.01
C TYR A 205 -9.83 9.64 19.50
N ARG A 206 -11.05 10.15 19.70
CA ARG A 206 -12.27 9.51 19.21
C ARG A 206 -12.28 9.43 17.69
N ASP A 207 -11.96 10.53 17.00
CA ASP A 207 -11.93 10.53 15.53
C ASP A 207 -10.80 9.64 15.01
N TRP A 208 -9.62 9.71 15.63
CA TRP A 208 -8.49 8.87 15.29
C TRP A 208 -8.82 7.38 15.44
N ASP A 209 -9.42 6.97 16.57
CA ASP A 209 -9.80 5.58 16.81
C ASP A 209 -10.90 5.12 15.85
N GLU A 210 -11.90 5.97 15.57
CA GLU A 210 -12.95 5.65 14.60
C GLU A 210 -12.39 5.41 13.20
N ILE A 211 -11.45 6.25 12.72
CA ILE A 211 -10.78 6.05 11.43
C ILE A 211 -9.87 4.83 11.45
N LYS A 212 -9.12 4.60 12.54
CA LYS A 212 -8.28 3.40 12.72
C LYS A 212 -9.09 2.12 12.60
N TRP A 213 -10.25 2.06 13.25
CA TRP A 213 -11.16 0.93 13.08
C TRP A 213 -11.68 0.87 11.64
N GLY A 214 -12.07 2.01 11.06
CA GLY A 214 -12.46 2.10 9.65
C GLY A 214 -11.42 1.50 8.69
N ASN A 215 -10.12 1.66 8.97
CA ASN A 215 -9.04 1.08 8.17
C ASN A 215 -9.06 -0.45 8.14
N THR A 216 -9.57 -1.12 9.18
CA THR A 216 -9.68 -2.60 9.16
C THR A 216 -10.60 -3.08 8.02
N VAL A 217 -11.71 -2.38 7.81
CA VAL A 217 -12.67 -2.68 6.73
C VAL A 217 -12.15 -2.15 5.40
N MET A 218 -11.66 -0.90 5.36
CA MET A 218 -11.15 -0.30 4.13
C MET A 218 -9.96 -1.05 3.55
N ARG A 219 -9.06 -1.58 4.41
CA ARG A 219 -7.95 -2.41 3.98
C ARG A 219 -8.45 -3.67 3.29
N GLU A 220 -9.41 -4.37 3.89
CA GLU A 220 -9.94 -5.59 3.30
C GLU A 220 -10.66 -5.32 1.97
N LEU A 221 -11.45 -4.23 1.89
CA LEU A 221 -12.06 -3.80 0.64
C LEU A 221 -10.98 -3.45 -0.41
N ALA A 222 -9.90 -2.78 -0.03
CA ALA A 222 -8.79 -2.47 -0.92
C ALA A 222 -8.08 -3.74 -1.43
N LEU A 223 -7.83 -4.73 -0.57
CA LEU A 223 -7.27 -6.03 -0.97
C LEU A 223 -8.15 -6.70 -2.04
N ARG A 224 -9.46 -6.71 -1.82
CA ARG A 224 -10.43 -7.30 -2.77
C ARG A 224 -10.46 -6.53 -4.08
N ALA A 225 -10.41 -5.21 -4.04
CA ALA A 225 -10.37 -4.37 -5.24
C ALA A 225 -9.07 -4.52 -6.04
N ILE A 226 -7.93 -4.79 -5.38
CA ILE A 226 -6.68 -5.12 -6.08
C ILE A 226 -6.80 -6.47 -6.79
N ARG A 227 -7.43 -7.47 -6.15
CA ARG A 227 -7.68 -8.78 -6.77
C ARG A 227 -8.58 -8.70 -8.00
N THR A 228 -9.54 -7.76 -8.06
CA THR A 228 -10.34 -7.56 -9.28
C THR A 228 -9.53 -7.02 -10.47
N LEU A 229 -8.32 -6.50 -10.22
CA LEU A 229 -7.35 -6.12 -11.25
C LEU A 229 -6.44 -7.28 -11.69
N GLY A 230 -6.66 -8.49 -11.17
CA GLY A 230 -5.88 -9.68 -11.52
C GLY A 230 -4.52 -9.78 -10.81
N VAL A 231 -4.38 -9.13 -9.64
CA VAL A 231 -3.19 -9.30 -8.78
C VAL A 231 -3.51 -10.33 -7.70
N GLU A 232 -2.93 -11.52 -7.80
CA GLU A 232 -3.12 -12.65 -6.88
C GLU A 232 -1.86 -12.98 -6.08
#